data_AF-A0A0M4KK45-F1
#
_entry.id   AF-A0A0M4KK45-F1
#
_cell.length_a   1.000
_cell.length_b   1.000
_cell.length_c   1.000
_cell.angle_alpha   90.00
_cell.angle_beta   90.00
_cell.angle_gamma   90.00
#
_symmetry.space_group_name_H-M   'P 1'
#
loop_
_entity.id
_entity.type
_entity.pdbx_description
1 polymer ?
#
loop_
_entity_poly.entity_id
_entity_poly.type
_entity_poly.pdbx_seq_one_letter_code
_entity_poly.pdbx_strand_id
1 'polypeptide(L)'
;MLAYFGFPKAHRVKIHSTNTLERLNKEVKRRADVVGIFPNEDSIIRLLGAVLTEQNEEWLLQNRYLPQHSMAEIDQLAETEVIDALPISA
;
A
#
# COMPACT_ATOMS: atom_id res chain seq x y z
N MET A 1 3.18 14.36 7.74
CA MET A 1 4.53 13.78 7.98
C MET A 1 4.63 13.05 9.32
N LEU A 2 4.06 13.55 10.42
CA LEU A 2 4.20 12.90 11.75
C LEU A 2 3.55 11.50 11.84
N ALA A 3 2.44 11.28 11.12
CA ALA A 3 1.71 10.01 11.09
C ALA A 3 2.56 8.78 10.68
N TYR A 4 3.67 8.97 9.96
CA TYR A 4 4.59 7.88 9.59
C TYR A 4 5.16 7.16 10.82
N PHE A 5 5.40 7.89 11.91
CA PHE A 5 5.92 7.31 13.14
C PHE A 5 4.86 6.51 13.93
N GLY A 6 3.57 6.62 13.58
CA GLY A 6 2.51 5.77 14.13
C GLY A 6 2.53 4.33 13.62
N PHE A 7 3.25 4.04 12.53
CA PHE A 7 3.38 2.67 12.02
C PHE A 7 4.46 1.86 12.76
N PRO A 8 4.28 0.53 12.95
CA PRO A 8 5.32 -0.37 13.45
C PRO A 8 6.62 -0.25 12.65
N LYS A 9 7.76 -0.35 13.34
CA LYS A 9 9.09 -0.22 12.70
C LYS A 9 9.27 -1.20 11.54
N ALA A 10 8.69 -2.39 11.62
CA ALA A 10 8.70 -3.40 10.57
C ALA A 10 8.02 -2.93 9.26
N HIS A 11 7.04 -2.02 9.34
CA HIS A 11 6.30 -1.50 8.19
C HIS A 11 6.89 -0.24 7.60
N ARG A 12 7.56 0.57 8.42
CA ARG A 12 8.23 1.79 7.98
C ARG A 12 9.15 1.57 6.80
N VAL A 13 9.89 0.45 6.77
CA VAL A 13 10.78 0.07 5.65
C VAL A 13 10.03 -0.07 4.32
N LYS A 14 8.85 -0.69 4.36
CA LYS A 14 8.01 -0.86 3.18
C LYS A 14 7.32 0.45 2.77
N ILE A 15 6.91 1.27 3.73
CA ILE A 15 6.20 2.54 3.51
C ILE A 15 7.10 3.61 2.87
N HIS A 16 8.37 3.71 3.27
CA HIS A 16 9.27 4.72 2.69
C HIS A 16 9.92 4.28 1.38
N SER A 17 9.86 2.99 1.04
CA SER A 17 10.45 2.47 -0.19
C SER A 17 9.57 2.80 -1.39
N THR A 18 10.16 3.36 -2.44
CA THR A 18 9.48 3.59 -3.73
C THR A 18 9.60 2.42 -4.71
N ASN A 19 10.35 1.37 -4.36
CA ASN A 19 10.67 0.26 -5.26
C ASN A 19 9.42 -0.45 -5.81
N THR A 20 8.38 -0.62 -5.00
CA THR A 20 7.12 -1.26 -5.43
C THR A 20 6.36 -0.40 -6.41
N LEU A 21 6.29 0.91 -6.17
CA LEU A 21 5.67 1.87 -7.06
C LEU A 21 6.45 1.98 -8.38
N GLU A 22 7.78 2.01 -8.32
CA GLU A 22 8.63 2.03 -9.51
C GLU A 22 8.47 0.75 -10.35
N ARG A 23 8.43 -0.43 -9.71
CA ARG A 23 8.18 -1.71 -10.40
C ARG A 23 6.80 -1.71 -11.07
N LEU A 24 5.76 -1.27 -10.37
CA LEU A 24 4.41 -1.17 -10.91
C LEU A 24 4.34 -0.20 -12.10
N ASN A 25 4.93 0.99 -11.97
CA ASN A 25 5.00 1.98 -13.04
C ASN A 25 5.76 1.45 -14.27
N LYS A 26 6.85 0.70 -14.05
CA LYS A 26 7.59 0.05 -15.13
C LYS A 26 6.72 -0.97 -15.87
N GLU A 27 5.92 -1.74 -15.14
CA GLU A 27 5.03 -2.74 -15.74
C GLU A 27 3.88 -2.10 -16.53
N VAL A 28 3.26 -1.04 -15.99
CA VAL A 28 2.25 -0.25 -16.70
C VAL A 28 2.83 0.30 -18.00
N LYS A 29 4.03 0.91 -17.96
CA LYS A 29 4.72 1.41 -19.16
C LYS A 29 4.98 0.29 -20.17
N ARG A 30 5.55 -0.83 -19.73
CA ARG A 30 5.86 -1.99 -20.60
C ARG A 30 4.63 -2.51 -21.33
N ARG A 31 3.47 -2.60 -20.68
CA ARG A 31 2.23 -3.05 -21.34
C ARG A 31 1.59 -1.98 -22.21
N ALA A 32 1.68 -0.72 -21.81
CA ALA A 32 1.24 0.40 -22.64
C ALA A 32 2.06 0.49 -23.94
N ASP A 33 3.36 0.24 -23.89
CA ASP A 33 4.25 0.23 -25.05
C ASP A 33 3.83 -0.82 -26.11
N VAL A 34 3.24 -1.95 -25.69
CA VAL A 34 2.70 -2.98 -26.61
C VAL A 34 1.44 -2.49 -27.33
N VAL A 35 0.59 -1.71 -26.65
CA VAL A 35 -0.63 -1.15 -27.26
C VAL A 35 -0.31 0.04 -28.17
N GLY A 36 0.67 0.87 -27.80
CA GLY A 36 1.12 2.04 -28.54
C GLY A 36 0.14 3.21 -28.46
N ILE A 37 -1.03 3.10 -29.12
CA ILE A 37 -2.06 4.14 -29.16
C ILE A 37 -3.39 3.59 -28.64
N PHE A 38 -4.00 4.29 -27.68
CA PHE A 38 -5.30 3.92 -27.12
C PHE A 38 -6.45 4.62 -27.86
N PRO A 39 -7.56 3.93 -28.15
CA PRO A 39 -8.70 4.50 -28.87
C PRO A 39 -9.56 5.45 -28.02
N ASN A 40 -9.48 5.36 -26.69
CA ASN A 40 -10.17 6.23 -25.72
C ASN A 40 -9.57 6.06 -24.30
N GLU A 41 -10.00 6.91 -23.38
CA GLU A 41 -9.57 6.89 -21.98
C GLU A 41 -9.99 5.61 -21.23
N ASP A 42 -11.19 5.10 -21.47
CA ASP A 42 -11.65 3.86 -20.83
C ASP A 42 -10.74 2.67 -21.15
N SER A 43 -10.17 2.63 -22.34
CA SER A 43 -9.27 1.55 -22.78
C SER A 43 -7.96 1.54 -21.98
N ILE A 44 -7.39 2.71 -21.65
CA ILE A 44 -6.19 2.78 -20.81
C ILE A 44 -6.52 2.50 -19.34
N ILE A 45 -7.68 2.95 -18.85
CA ILE A 45 -8.16 2.65 -17.48
C ILE A 45 -8.31 1.13 -17.31
N ARG A 46 -8.85 0.42 -18.30
CA ARG A 46 -8.97 -1.05 -18.28
C ARG A 46 -7.61 -1.74 -18.17
N LEU A 47 -6.60 -1.28 -18.93
CA LEU A 47 -5.24 -1.82 -18.84
C LEU A 47 -4.65 -1.59 -17.45
N LEU A 48 -4.75 -0.36 -16.94
CA LEU A 48 -4.24 -0.02 -15.61
C LEU A 48 -4.93 -0.86 -14.53
N GLY A 49 -6.25 -0.99 -14.59
CA GLY A 49 -7.04 -1.80 -13.67
C GLY A 49 -6.64 -3.27 -13.69
N ALA A 50 -6.40 -3.84 -14.88
CA ALA A 50 -5.90 -5.22 -15.00
C ALA A 50 -4.53 -5.40 -14.33
N VAL A 51 -3.56 -4.51 -14.60
CA VAL A 51 -2.23 -4.56 -13.99
C VAL A 51 -2.30 -4.43 -12.47
N LEU A 52 -3.12 -3.52 -11.96
CA LEU A 52 -3.31 -3.33 -10.52
C LEU A 52 -3.95 -4.55 -9.86
N THR A 53 -4.91 -5.19 -10.54
CA THR A 53 -5.58 -6.40 -10.03
C THR A 53 -4.60 -7.55 -9.94
N GLU A 54 -3.83 -7.82 -10.99
CA GLU A 54 -2.76 -8.83 -11.00
C GLU A 54 -1.74 -8.56 -9.88
N GLN A 55 -1.30 -7.31 -9.72
CA GLN A 55 -0.34 -6.97 -8.68
C GLN A 55 -0.91 -7.19 -7.26
N ASN A 56 -2.19 -6.88 -7.06
CA ASN A 56 -2.87 -7.10 -5.80
C ASN A 56 -3.01 -8.60 -5.49
N GLU A 57 -3.33 -9.42 -6.49
CA GLU A 57 -3.38 -10.89 -6.34
C GLU A 57 -2.01 -11.45 -5.93
N GLU A 58 -0.92 -11.03 -6.59
CA GLU A 58 0.44 -11.42 -6.20
C GLU A 58 0.74 -11.09 -4.72
N TRP A 59 0.36 -9.88 -4.28
CA TRP A 59 0.59 -9.44 -2.91
C TRP A 59 -0.21 -10.23 -1.89
N LEU A 60 -1.41 -10.69 -2.24
CA LEU A 60 -2.21 -11.55 -1.38
C LEU A 60 -1.60 -12.96 -1.26
N LEU A 61 -1.02 -13.48 -2.33
CA LEU A 61 -0.44 -14.83 -2.39
C LEU A 61 0.95 -14.94 -1.73
N GLN A 62 1.81 -13.92 -1.87
CA GLN A 62 3.20 -13.97 -1.39
C GLN A 62 3.38 -13.45 0.06
N ASN A 63 2.68 -14.05 1.05
CA ASN A 63 2.73 -13.62 2.46
C ASN A 63 2.46 -12.12 2.60
N ARG A 64 1.21 -11.71 2.32
CA ARG A 64 0.64 -10.36 2.44
C ARG A 64 1.69 -9.26 2.63
N TYR A 65 1.95 -8.48 1.57
CA TYR A 65 2.97 -7.41 1.56
C TYR A 65 2.95 -6.53 2.84
N LEU A 66 1.77 -6.25 3.39
CA LEU A 66 1.58 -5.73 4.74
C LEU A 66 0.61 -6.65 5.53
N PRO A 67 1.11 -7.54 6.42
CA PRO A 67 0.29 -8.47 7.16
C PRO A 67 -0.77 -7.78 8.03
N GLN A 68 -1.97 -8.36 8.14
CA GLN A 68 -3.05 -7.77 8.93
C GLN A 68 -2.74 -7.76 10.43
N HIS A 69 -2.10 -8.82 10.93
CA HIS A 69 -1.80 -8.97 12.36
C HIS A 69 -0.88 -7.86 12.88
N SER A 70 0.10 -7.46 12.08
CA SER A 70 1.04 -6.39 12.43
C SER A 70 0.45 -5.00 12.20
N MET A 71 -0.58 -4.88 11.36
CA MET A 71 -1.35 -3.63 11.22
C MET A 71 -2.30 -3.38 12.40
N ALA A 72 -2.81 -4.43 13.03
CA ALA A 72 -3.64 -4.32 14.23
C ALA A 72 -2.88 -3.70 15.44
N GLU A 73 -1.54 -3.73 15.43
CA GLU A 73 -0.71 -3.03 16.43
C GLU A 73 -0.93 -1.51 16.40
N ILE A 74 -1.33 -0.94 15.25
CA ILE A 74 -1.60 0.49 15.10
C ILE A 74 -2.88 0.87 15.87
N ASP A 75 -3.93 0.05 15.77
CA ASP A 75 -5.19 0.27 16.47
C ASP A 75 -5.00 0.20 17.98
N GLN A 76 -4.16 -0.73 18.45
CA GLN A 76 -3.79 -0.87 19.87
C GLN A 76 -2.99 0.33 20.40
N LEU A 77 -2.06 0.86 19.61
CA LEU A 77 -1.32 2.09 19.94
C LEU A 77 -2.26 3.30 20.05
N ALA A 78 -3.22 3.42 19.13
CA ALA A 78 -4.22 4.49 19.17
C ALA A 78 -5.14 4.38 20.40
N GLU A 79 -5.57 3.17 20.78
CA GLU A 79 -6.36 2.95 21.99
C GLU A 79 -5.56 3.28 23.26
N THR A 80 -4.28 2.94 23.31
CA THR A 80 -3.41 3.21 24.46
C THR A 80 -3.16 4.71 24.63
N GLU A 81 -2.86 5.44 23.55
CA GLU A 81 -2.69 6.91 23.60
C GLU A 81 -3.97 7.63 24.07
N VAL A 82 -5.15 7.13 23.68
CA VAL A 82 -6.44 7.67 24.13
C VAL A 82 -6.67 7.40 25.62
N ILE A 83 -6.33 6.22 26.12
CA ILE A 83 -6.46 5.86 27.54
C ILE A 83 -5.51 6.70 28.41
N ASP A 84 -4.26 6.89 27.99
CA ASP A 84 -3.27 7.69 28.73
C ASP A 84 -3.60 9.19 28.72
N ALA A 85 -4.31 9.68 27.69
CA ALA A 85 -4.76 11.06 27.59
C ALA A 85 -6.02 11.36 28.44
N LEU A 86 -6.70 10.34 28.97
CA LEU A 86 -7.84 10.53 29.86
C LEU A 86 -7.37 10.75 31.31
N PRO A 87 -7.95 11.73 32.05
CA PRO A 87 -7.51 12.08 33.41
C PRO A 87 -7.86 11.02 34.48
N ILE A 88 -8.22 9.80 34.07
CA ILE A 88 -8.59 8.68 34.93
C ILE A 88 -7.36 7.78 35.24
N SER A 89 -6.21 8.05 34.61
CA SER A 89 -4.99 7.23 34.72
C SER A 89 -4.01 7.65 35.86
N ALA A 90 -4.42 8.52 36.79
CA ALA A 90 -3.62 8.91 37.97
C ALA A 90 -3.84 8.00 39.18
#